data_AF-A0A368H5B8-F1
#
_entry.id   AF-A0A368H5B8-F1
#
_cell.length_a   1.000
_cell.length_b   1.000
_cell.length_c   1.000
_cell.angle_alpha   90.00
_cell.angle_beta   90.00
_cell.angle_gamma   90.00
#
_symmetry.space_group_name_H-M   'P 1'
#
loop_
_entity.id
_entity.type
_entity.pdbx_description
1 polymer ?
#
loop_
_entity_poly.entity_id
_entity_poly.type
_entity_poly.pdbx_seq_one_letter_code
_entity_poly.pdbx_strand_id
1 'polypeptide(L)'
;MHRRWRSPRFNLETVEYRNVSFTVWDVGGQQRIRALWKYYFRDTEALIFVVDSADLERLEEARQEIHALTDDLELRGTMLKTLLFLYQ
;
A
#
# COMPACT_ATOMS: atom_id res chain seq x y z
N MET A 1 -3.33 -22.49 11.68
CA MET A 1 -2.08 -22.53 10.88
C MET A 1 -1.82 -21.13 10.36
N HIS A 2 -1.01 -20.32 11.04
CA HIS A 2 -0.66 -18.95 10.60
C HIS A 2 0.45 -19.07 9.54
N ARG A 3 0.16 -18.80 8.27
CA ARG A 3 1.17 -18.76 7.21
C ARG A 3 1.69 -17.33 7.08
N ARG A 4 2.87 -17.07 7.65
CA ARG A 4 3.63 -15.83 7.43
C ARG A 4 4.56 -16.05 6.23
N TRP A 5 4.36 -15.31 5.15
CA TRP A 5 5.29 -15.30 4.01
C TRP A 5 6.04 -13.98 4.01
N ARG A 6 7.36 -14.05 4.24
CA ARG A 6 8.24 -12.88 4.31
C ARG A 6 9.31 -12.97 3.23
N SER A 7 9.39 -11.94 2.40
CA SER A 7 10.48 -11.73 1.44
C SER A 7 11.09 -10.33 1.66
N PRO A 8 12.32 -10.05 1.20
CA PRO A 8 12.94 -8.72 1.39
C PRO A 8 12.16 -7.54 0.80
N ARG A 9 11.20 -7.82 -0.10
CA ARG A 9 10.47 -6.80 -0.86
C ARG A 9 8.97 -6.74 -0.55
N PHE A 10 8.44 -7.77 0.12
CA PHE A 10 7.00 -7.94 0.37
C PHE A 10 6.73 -8.81 1.60
N ASN A 11 5.68 -8.50 2.33
CA ASN A 11 5.19 -9.28 3.47
C ASN A 11 3.68 -9.54 3.34
N LEU A 12 3.25 -10.79 3.55
CA LEU A 12 1.85 -11.18 3.62
C LEU A 12 1.51 -11.62 5.03
N GLU A 13 0.56 -10.93 5.66
CA GLU A 13 0.09 -11.25 7.00
C GLU A 13 -1.43 -11.26 7.08
N THR A 14 -1.98 -12.29 7.72
CA THR A 14 -3.37 -12.30 8.15
C THR A 14 -3.42 -11.85 9.60
N VAL A 15 -4.21 -10.81 9.88
CA VAL A 15 -4.34 -10.20 11.21
C VAL A 15 -5.79 -10.30 11.66
N GLU A 16 -6.01 -10.81 12.87
CA GLU A 16 -7.33 -10.88 13.50
C GLU A 16 -7.51 -9.70 14.46
N TYR A 17 -8.59 -8.94 14.32
CA TYR A 17 -8.96 -7.87 15.24
C TYR A 17 -10.47 -7.79 15.42
N ARG A 18 -10.94 -7.91 16.68
CA ARG A 18 -12.37 -7.82 17.05
C ARG A 18 -13.30 -8.67 16.15
N ASN A 19 -12.96 -9.95 15.97
CA ASN A 19 -13.69 -10.92 15.14
C ASN A 19 -13.73 -10.58 13.64
N VAL A 20 -12.82 -9.72 13.17
CA VAL A 20 -12.59 -9.43 11.75
C VAL A 20 -11.18 -9.90 11.37
N SER A 21 -11.09 -10.61 10.26
CA SER A 21 -9.82 -11.09 9.69
C SER A 21 -9.41 -10.20 8.52
N PHE A 22 -8.20 -9.65 8.58
CA PHE A 22 -7.61 -8.83 7.52
C PHE A 22 -6.48 -9.60 6.86
N THR A 23 -6.44 -9.64 5.53
CA THR A 23 -5.25 -10.10 4.80
C THR A 23 -4.52 -8.87 4.25
N VAL A 24 -3.32 -8.63 4.75
CA VAL A 24 -2.54 -7.42 4.47
C VAL A 24 -1.29 -7.78 3.67
N TRP A 25 -1.08 -7.02 2.60
CA TRP A 25 0.13 -7.05 1.80
C TRP A 25 0.92 -5.76 2.07
N ASP A 26 2.09 -5.88 2.68
CA ASP A 26 3.05 -4.77 2.78
C ASP A 26 4.01 -4.84 1.58
N VAL A 27 4.05 -3.76 0.83
CA VAL A 27 4.70 -3.66 -0.46
C VAL A 27 5.62 -2.43 -0.46
N GLY A 28 6.90 -2.63 -0.77
CA GLY A 28 7.85 -1.52 -0.78
C GLY A 28 7.55 -0.46 -1.85
N GLY A 29 7.92 0.80 -1.55
CA GLY A 29 7.68 1.97 -2.42
C GLY A 29 8.84 2.43 -3.30
N GLN A 30 9.93 1.66 -3.38
CA GLN A 30 11.07 2.01 -4.24
C GLN A 30 10.66 2.00 -5.72
N GLN A 31 11.08 2.99 -6.50
CA GLN A 31 10.67 3.15 -7.90
C GLN A 31 10.82 1.87 -8.74
N ARG A 32 11.91 1.10 -8.54
CA ARG A 32 12.19 -0.15 -9.26
C ARG A 32 11.15 -1.26 -9.04
N ILE A 33 10.38 -1.21 -7.95
CA ILE A 33 9.41 -2.26 -7.58
C ILE A 33 7.96 -1.81 -7.72
N ARG A 34 7.69 -0.51 -8.00
CA ARG A 34 6.31 0.00 -8.17
C ARG A 34 5.55 -0.66 -9.32
N ALA A 35 6.25 -1.10 -10.36
CA ALA A 35 5.65 -1.87 -11.46
C ALA A 35 4.96 -3.18 -10.99
N LEU A 36 5.28 -3.65 -9.78
CA LEU A 36 4.68 -4.84 -9.19
C LEU A 36 3.39 -4.53 -8.40
N TRP A 37 3.10 -3.26 -8.08
CA TRP A 37 1.91 -2.88 -7.29
C TRP A 37 0.60 -3.39 -7.88
N LYS A 38 0.47 -3.35 -9.22
CA LYS A 38 -0.71 -3.85 -9.94
C LYS A 38 -1.07 -5.31 -9.64
N TYR A 39 -0.11 -6.14 -9.24
CA TYR A 39 -0.39 -7.53 -8.88
C TYR A 39 -1.13 -7.68 -7.54
N TYR A 40 -1.27 -6.59 -6.78
CA TYR A 40 -1.92 -6.54 -5.48
C TYR A 40 -3.24 -5.77 -5.50
N PHE A 41 -3.69 -5.23 -6.63
CA PHE A 41 -4.91 -4.41 -6.69
C PHE A 41 -6.18 -5.28 -6.75
N ARG A 42 -6.12 -6.39 -7.48
CA ARG A 42 -7.25 -7.31 -7.60
C ARG A 42 -7.73 -7.77 -6.22
N ASP A 43 -9.03 -7.64 -6.01
CA ASP A 43 -9.74 -8.00 -4.77
C ASP A 43 -9.30 -7.21 -3.53
N THR A 44 -8.59 -6.08 -3.71
CA THR A 44 -8.23 -5.19 -2.61
C THR A 44 -9.37 -4.24 -2.26
N GLU A 45 -9.90 -4.38 -1.04
CA GLU A 45 -10.98 -3.55 -0.50
C GLU A 45 -10.50 -2.15 -0.08
N ALA A 46 -9.25 -2.04 0.39
CA ALA A 46 -8.67 -0.79 0.84
C ALA A 46 -7.17 -0.71 0.52
N LEU A 47 -6.73 0.46 0.05
CA LEU A 47 -5.32 0.78 -0.16
C LEU A 47 -4.89 1.83 0.87
N ILE A 48 -3.80 1.55 1.60
CA ILE A 48 -3.15 2.54 2.47
C ILE A 48 -1.86 2.98 1.81
N PHE A 49 -1.80 4.25 1.39
CA PHE A 49 -0.60 4.85 0.83
C PHE A 49 0.10 5.68 1.90
N VAL A 50 1.32 5.30 2.27
CA VAL A 50 2.09 5.97 3.34
C VAL A 50 3.05 6.98 2.72
N VAL A 51 2.97 8.22 3.17
CA VAL A 51 3.87 9.31 2.75
C VAL A 51 4.65 9.79 3.97
N ASP A 52 5.97 9.85 3.84
CA ASP A 52 6.81 10.54 4.81
C ASP A 52 6.64 12.05 4.62
N SER A 53 6.02 12.71 5.59
CA SER A 53 5.72 14.14 5.52
C SER A 53 6.92 15.04 5.79
N ALA A 54 8.03 14.49 6.32
CA ALA A 54 9.28 15.21 6.47
C ALA A 54 10.08 15.30 5.15
N ASP A 55 9.80 14.40 4.20
CA ASP A 55 10.48 14.36 2.92
C ASP A 55 9.75 15.19 1.85
N LEU A 56 10.04 16.49 1.87
CA LEU A 56 9.42 17.46 0.96
C LEU A 56 9.83 17.24 -0.51
N GLU A 57 11.01 16.68 -0.76
CA GLU A 57 11.50 16.40 -2.12
C GLU A 57 10.66 15.31 -2.80
N ARG A 58 10.23 14.30 -2.02
CA ARG A 58 9.41 13.18 -2.53
C ARG A 58 7.91 13.41 -2.43
N LEU A 59 7.45 14.56 -1.92
CA LEU A 59 6.02 14.86 -1.81
C LEU A 59 5.34 14.98 -3.18
N GLU A 60 6.01 15.61 -4.14
CA GLU A 60 5.47 15.74 -5.51
C GLU A 60 5.43 14.38 -6.24
N GLU A 61 6.44 13.52 -6.01
CA GLU A 61 6.44 12.14 -6.49
C GLU A 61 5.26 11.35 -5.90
N ALA A 62 5.05 11.44 -4.58
CA ALA A 62 3.92 10.78 -3.92
C ALA A 62 2.56 11.26 -4.47
N ARG A 63 2.42 12.56 -4.74
CA ARG A 63 1.23 13.13 -5.36
C ARG A 63 0.96 12.50 -6.73
N GLN A 64 1.97 12.42 -7.59
CA GLN A 64 1.86 11.84 -8.92
C GLN A 64 1.46 10.36 -8.87
N GLU A 65 2.08 9.59 -7.97
CA GLU A 65 1.76 8.17 -7.78
C GLU A 65 0.33 7.97 -7.27
N ILE A 66 -0.13 8.78 -6.31
CA ILE A 66 -1.51 8.73 -5.81
C ILE A 66 -2.53 9.03 -6.93
N HIS A 67 -2.25 10.00 -7.79
CA HIS A 67 -3.11 10.28 -8.95
C HIS A 67 -3.16 9.09 -9.91
N ALA A 68 -2.00 8.52 -10.25
CA ALA A 68 -1.92 7.34 -11.12
C ALA A 68 -2.69 6.14 -10.54
N LEU A 69 -2.62 5.92 -9.23
CA LEU A 69 -3.39 4.87 -8.53
C LEU A 69 -4.90 5.12 -8.58
N THR A 70 -5.32 6.39 -8.49
CA THR A 70 -6.75 6.75 -8.52
C THR A 70 -7.37 6.57 -9.91
N ASP A 71 -6.56 6.70 -10.95
CA ASP A 71 -6.99 6.50 -12.35
C ASP A 71 -7.03 5.01 -12.76
N ASP A 72 -6.44 4.11 -11.97
CA ASP A 72 -6.41 2.68 -12.27
C ASP A 72 -7.81 2.04 -12.16
N LEU A 73 -8.21 1.32 -13.21
CA LEU A 73 -9.50 0.66 -13.29
C LEU A 73 -9.67 -0.43 -12.23
N GLU A 74 -8.61 -1.13 -11.86
CA GLU A 74 -8.66 -2.20 -10.87
C GLU A 74 -8.84 -1.67 -9.44
N LEU A 75 -8.56 -0.39 -9.20
CA LEU A 75 -8.77 0.30 -7.92
C LEU A 75 -10.09 1.10 -7.87
N ARG A 76 -10.92 1.04 -8.92
CA ARG A 76 -12.23 1.70 -8.92
C ARG A 76 -13.14 1.10 -7.86
N GLY A 77 -13.53 1.92 -6.90
CA GLY A 77 -14.38 1.50 -5.77
C GLY A 77 -13.60 1.00 -4.55
N THR A 78 -12.27 0.85 -4.66
CA THR A 78 -11.39 0.60 -3.52
C THR A 78 -11.32 1.86 -2.65
N MET A 79 -11.35 1.68 -1.33
CA MET A 79 -11.15 2.79 -0.40
C MET A 79 -9.66 3.17 -0.36
N LEU A 80 -9.29 4.29 -0.96
CA LEU A 80 -7.94 4.85 -0.85
C LEU A 80 -7.82 5.73 0.41
N LYS A 81 -6.85 5.41 1.28
CA LYS A 81 -6.48 6.24 2.43
C LYS A 81 -5.00 6.60 2.37
N THR A 82 -4.71 7.90 2.35
CA THR A 82 -3.35 8.42 2.53
C THR A 82 -3.04 8.56 4.02
N LEU A 83 -1.95 7.96 4.47
CA LEU A 83 -1.43 8.13 5.82
C LEU A 83 -0.16 8.96 5.76
N LEU A 84 -0.19 10.15 6.37
CA LEU A 84 1.01 10.96 6.58
C LEU A 84 1.72 10.45 7.82
N PHE A 85 2.96 9.99 7.68
CA PHE A 85 3.80 9.61 8.81
C PHE A 85 4.76 10.77 9.14
N LEU A 86 4.84 11.10 10.43
CA LEU A 86 5.86 11.99 11.00
C LEU A 86 6.73 11.11 11.90
N TYR A 87 7.96 10.83 11.48
CA TYR A 87 9.00 10.37 12.40
C TYR A 87 9.93 11.55 12.65
N GLN A 88 10.05 11.96 13.92
CA GLN A 88 11.25 12.63 14.42
C GLN A 88 12.17 11.57 15.02
#